data_AF-A0A0D6PAI1-F1
#
_entry.id   AF-A0A0D6PAI1-F1
#
_cell.length_a   1.000
_cell.length_b   1.000
_cell.length_c   1.000
_cell.angle_alpha   90.00
_cell.angle_beta   90.00
_cell.angle_gamma   90.00
#
_symmetry.space_group_name_H-M   'P 1'
#
loop_
_entity.id
_entity.type
_entity.pdbx_description
1 polymer ?
#
loop_
_entity_poly.entity_id
_entity_poly.type
_entity_poly.pdbx_seq_one_letter_code
_entity_poly.pdbx_strand_id
1 'polypeptide(L)'
;MKMIPAGETMPILGHDVDGPDGQNIGKLVDVLVDAGGVPRAAVLDVGGFLGVGNRVVSVEWDALHFHLRSADHAIVTTLTPDQIRAAPEYKDPGQAAPVVVAPRHR
;
A
#
# COMPACT_ATOMS: atom_id res chain seq x y z
N MET A 1 -0.06 29.00 13.49
CA MET A 1 0.60 27.68 13.36
C MET A 1 -0.39 26.64 13.86
N LYS A 2 -0.80 25.69 13.01
CA LYS A 2 -1.69 24.59 13.40
C LYS A 2 -0.81 23.42 13.84
N MET A 3 -1.03 22.89 15.04
CA MET A 3 -0.34 21.69 15.52
C MET A 3 -1.21 20.47 15.23
N ILE A 4 -0.57 19.35 14.89
CA ILE A 4 -1.22 18.05 14.75
C ILE A 4 -1.03 17.30 16.09
N PRO A 5 -2.11 16.91 16.78
CA PRO A 5 -2.04 16.09 17.99
C PRO A 5 -1.30 14.77 17.78
N ALA A 6 -0.52 14.36 18.78
CA ALA A 6 0.17 13.08 18.76
C ALA A 6 -0.83 11.91 18.68
N GLY A 7 -0.58 10.96 17.76
CA GLY A 7 -1.45 9.81 17.53
C GLY A 7 -2.70 10.10 16.69
N GLU A 8 -2.86 11.30 16.15
CA GLU A 8 -3.85 11.61 15.10
C GLU A 8 -3.33 11.24 13.69
N THR A 9 -2.00 11.17 13.54
CA THR A 9 -1.32 10.80 12.30
C THR A 9 -0.14 9.88 12.57
N MET A 10 0.25 9.10 11.57
CA MET A 10 1.51 8.35 11.57
C MET A 10 2.23 8.56 10.22
N PRO A 11 3.57 8.46 10.18
CA PRO A 11 4.26 8.31 8.90
C PRO A 11 3.80 7.02 8.23
N ILE A 12 3.70 7.02 6.90
CA ILE A 12 3.26 5.84 6.13
C ILE A 12 4.33 5.32 5.19
N LEU A 13 5.25 6.18 4.73
CA LEU A 13 6.35 5.76 3.87
C LEU A 13 7.37 4.96 4.70
N GLY A 14 7.84 3.84 4.14
CA GLY A 14 8.77 2.91 4.78
C GLY A 14 8.13 1.90 5.72
N HIS A 15 6.83 2.02 6.00
CA HIS A 15 6.10 1.06 6.82
C HIS A 15 5.84 -0.24 6.06
N ASP A 16 5.89 -1.34 6.81
CA ASP A 16 5.47 -2.66 6.36
C ASP A 16 3.96 -2.68 6.15
N VAL A 17 3.55 -3.34 5.06
CA VAL A 17 2.15 -3.60 4.73
C VAL A 17 1.92 -5.09 4.82
N ASP A 18 0.99 -5.49 5.67
CA ASP A 18 0.66 -6.89 5.87
C ASP A 18 -0.65 -7.27 5.19
N GLY A 19 -0.77 -8.53 4.77
CA GLY A 19 -1.97 -9.08 4.16
C GLY A 19 -3.04 -9.44 5.20
N PRO A 20 -4.21 -9.92 4.74
CA PRO A 20 -5.34 -10.26 5.61
C PRO A 20 -5.06 -11.34 6.67
N ASP A 21 -4.05 -12.17 6.43
CA ASP A 21 -3.59 -13.28 7.27
C ASP A 21 -2.28 -12.97 8.00
N GLY A 22 -1.84 -11.71 8.01
CA GLY A 22 -0.67 -11.23 8.74
C GLY A 22 0.67 -11.45 8.05
N GLN A 23 0.68 -11.95 6.81
CA GLN A 23 1.92 -12.08 6.04
C GLN A 23 2.40 -10.73 5.48
N ASN A 24 3.71 -10.49 5.51
CA ASN A 24 4.27 -9.28 4.96
C ASN A 24 4.13 -9.26 3.43
N ILE A 25 3.46 -8.24 2.91
CA ILE A 25 3.31 -8.00 1.46
C ILE A 25 4.50 -7.22 0.92
N GLY A 26 5.02 -6.27 1.70
CA GLY A 26 6.14 -5.43 1.31
C GLY A 26 6.14 -4.12 2.07
N LYS A 27 6.77 -3.09 1.48
CA LYS A 27 6.90 -1.76 2.07
C LYS A 27 6.18 -0.70 1.26
N LEU A 28 5.47 0.21 1.91
CA LEU A 28 4.86 1.36 1.25
C LEU A 28 5.95 2.40 0.95
N VAL A 29 6.25 2.62 -0.33
CA VAL A 29 7.37 3.48 -0.77
C VAL A 29 6.92 4.79 -1.41
N ASP A 30 5.68 4.88 -1.90
CA ASP A 30 5.14 6.11 -2.50
C ASP A 30 3.60 6.14 -2.42
N VAL A 31 3.01 7.31 -2.69
CA VAL A 31 1.56 7.53 -2.77
C VAL A 31 1.20 8.33 -4.01
N LEU A 32 0.32 7.78 -4.83
CA LEU A 32 -0.22 8.47 -6.00
C LEU A 32 -1.45 9.26 -5.59
N VAL A 33 -1.46 10.55 -5.90
CA VAL A 33 -2.56 11.47 -5.61
C VAL A 33 -3.21 11.99 -6.90
N ASP A 34 -4.46 12.41 -6.81
CA ASP A 34 -5.10 13.17 -7.90
C ASP A 34 -4.71 14.66 -7.87
N ALA A 35 -5.24 15.44 -8.82
CA ALA A 35 -4.97 16.88 -8.91
C ALA A 35 -5.44 17.68 -7.67
N GLY A 36 -6.34 17.12 -6.86
CA GLY A 36 -6.79 17.70 -5.59
C GLY A 36 -5.91 17.32 -4.40
N GLY A 37 -4.89 16.48 -4.60
CA GLY A 37 -4.05 15.95 -3.53
C GLY A 37 -4.71 14.79 -2.77
N VAL A 38 -5.80 14.20 -3.28
CA VAL A 38 -6.44 13.05 -2.64
C VAL A 38 -5.69 11.78 -3.03
N PRO A 39 -5.27 10.94 -2.06
CA PRO A 39 -4.67 9.65 -2.34
C PRO A 39 -5.58 8.75 -3.19
N ARG A 40 -5.01 8.15 -4.23
CA ARG A 40 -5.69 7.23 -5.15
C ARG A 40 -5.11 5.82 -5.09
N ALA A 41 -3.80 5.73 -4.90
CA ALA A 41 -3.11 4.46 -4.77
C ALA A 41 -1.87 4.60 -3.88
N ALA A 42 -1.51 3.51 -3.21
CA ALA A 42 -0.21 3.37 -2.58
C ALA A 42 0.70 2.53 -3.47
N VAL A 43 1.99 2.85 -3.46
CA VAL A 43 3.01 2.13 -4.21
C VAL A 43 3.78 1.27 -3.21
N LEU A 44 3.79 -0.04 -3.44
CA LEU A 44 4.46 -1.01 -2.59
C LEU A 44 5.68 -1.57 -3.30
N ASP A 45 6.82 -1.57 -2.62
CA ASP A 45 7.98 -2.40 -2.98
C ASP A 45 7.78 -3.79 -2.39
N VAL A 46 7.52 -4.74 -3.28
CA VAL A 46 7.27 -6.15 -2.97
C VAL A 46 8.58 -6.90 -3.26
N GLY A 47 9.40 -7.02 -2.22
CA GLY A 47 10.69 -7.69 -2.27
C GLY A 47 10.65 -9.12 -1.71
N GLY A 48 11.41 -10.03 -2.32
CA GLY A 48 11.87 -11.25 -1.64
C GLY A 48 10.83 -12.34 -1.37
N PHE A 49 9.58 -12.20 -1.80
CA PHE A 49 8.59 -13.28 -1.71
C PHE A 49 8.94 -14.38 -2.74
N LEU A 50 9.57 -15.47 -2.28
CA LEU A 50 9.85 -16.70 -3.05
C LEU A 50 10.83 -16.58 -4.24
N GLY A 51 11.79 -15.66 -4.19
CA GLY A 51 12.90 -15.63 -5.16
C GLY A 51 12.62 -14.92 -6.49
N VAL A 52 11.49 -14.23 -6.60
CA VAL A 52 11.27 -13.21 -7.64
C VAL A 52 11.90 -11.91 -7.13
N GLY A 53 12.73 -11.27 -7.96
CA GLY A 53 13.39 -10.01 -7.61
C GLY A 53 12.42 -8.92 -7.15
N ASN A 54 12.95 -7.88 -6.50
CA ASN A 54 12.14 -6.75 -6.04
C ASN A 54 11.36 -6.16 -7.21
N ARG A 55 10.06 -5.96 -6.99
CA ARG A 55 9.17 -5.33 -7.96
C ARG A 55 8.27 -4.34 -7.26
N VAL A 56 7.86 -3.33 -7.99
CA VAL A 56 6.99 -2.28 -7.46
C VAL A 56 5.57 -2.47 -8.00
N VAL A 57 4.56 -2.33 -7.15
CA VAL A 57 3.14 -2.45 -7.52
C VAL A 57 2.33 -1.30 -6.94
N SER A 58 1.28 -0.87 -7.63
CA SER A 58 0.33 0.11 -7.13
C SER A 58 -0.95 -0.57 -6.64
N VAL A 59 -1.34 -0.34 -5.39
CA VAL A 59 -2.56 -0.86 -4.75
C VAL A 59 -3.56 0.26 -4.52
N GLU A 60 -4.85 -0.03 -4.65
CA GLU A 60 -5.92 0.93 -4.38
C GLU A 60 -5.82 1.45 -2.95
N TRP A 61 -5.92 2.76 -2.76
CA TRP A 61 -5.81 3.37 -1.43
C TRP A 61 -6.87 2.81 -0.47
N ASP A 62 -8.08 2.58 -0.97
CA ASP A 62 -9.21 2.03 -0.20
C ASP A 62 -9.03 0.55 0.19
N ALA A 63 -8.06 -0.14 -0.40
CA ALA A 63 -7.68 -1.49 -0.01
C ALA A 63 -6.72 -1.52 1.19
N LEU A 64 -6.30 -0.36 1.72
CA LEU A 64 -5.45 -0.22 2.89
C LEU A 64 -6.24 0.18 4.14
N HIS A 65 -5.88 -0.43 5.26
CA HIS A 65 -6.39 -0.14 6.59
C HIS A 65 -5.24 0.33 7.47
N PHE A 66 -5.41 1.49 8.10
CA PHE A 66 -4.38 2.15 8.89
C PHE A 66 -4.74 2.10 10.38
N HIS A 67 -3.90 1.46 11.18
CA HIS A 67 -4.09 1.26 12.62
C HIS A 67 -3.08 2.09 13.42
N LEU A 68 -3.41 3.36 13.69
CA LEU A 68 -2.49 4.33 14.33
C LEU A 68 -2.07 3.99 15.77
N ARG A 69 -2.75 3.03 16.42
CA ARG A 69 -2.50 2.62 17.80
C ARG A 69 -1.76 1.29 17.93
N SER A 70 -1.54 0.59 16.81
CA SER A 70 -0.85 -0.68 16.80
C SER A 70 0.60 -0.48 16.37
N ALA A 71 1.54 -0.85 17.25
CA ALA A 71 2.96 -0.89 16.91
C ALA A 71 3.28 -2.02 15.90
N ASP A 72 2.55 -3.13 16.02
CA ASP A 72 2.61 -4.27 15.11
C ASP A 72 1.40 -4.20 14.15
N HIS A 73 1.62 -4.29 12.83
CA HIS A 73 0.56 -4.20 11.79
C HIS A 73 -0.11 -2.83 11.66
N ALA A 74 0.68 -1.77 11.56
CA ALA A 74 0.17 -0.41 11.39
C ALA A 74 -0.58 -0.22 10.06
N ILE A 75 -0.24 -0.98 9.01
CA ILE A 75 -0.89 -0.91 7.70
C ILE A 75 -1.21 -2.33 7.24
N VAL A 76 -2.49 -2.60 6.99
CA VAL A 76 -2.98 -3.90 6.51
C VAL A 76 -3.69 -3.70 5.19
N THR A 77 -3.50 -4.61 4.24
CA THR A 77 -4.27 -4.62 2.99
C THR A 77 -5.29 -5.75 2.98
N THR A 78 -6.42 -5.52 2.30
CA THR A 78 -7.39 -6.60 2.00
C THR A 78 -6.92 -7.50 0.85
N LEU A 79 -5.86 -7.12 0.14
CA LEU A 79 -5.32 -7.86 -1.00
C LEU A 79 -4.46 -9.04 -0.54
N THR A 80 -4.65 -10.19 -1.17
CA THR A 80 -3.80 -11.36 -0.91
C THR A 80 -2.47 -11.26 -1.68
N PRO A 81 -1.40 -11.95 -1.24
CA PRO A 81 -0.15 -11.99 -1.99
C PRO A 81 -0.30 -12.53 -3.40
N ASP A 82 -1.24 -13.45 -3.65
CA ASP A 82 -1.52 -13.94 -5.00
C ASP A 82 -2.07 -12.85 -5.90
N GLN A 83 -2.97 -12.00 -5.38
CA GLN A 83 -3.49 -10.84 -6.12
C GLN A 83 -2.38 -9.82 -6.41
N ILE A 84 -1.50 -9.59 -5.44
CA ILE A 84 -0.33 -8.71 -5.59
C ILE A 84 0.68 -9.30 -6.60
N ARG A 85 0.90 -10.61 -6.60
CA ARG A 85 1.77 -11.29 -7.58
C ARG A 85 1.24 -11.18 -9.00
N ALA A 86 -0.07 -11.35 -9.17
CA ALA A 86 -0.75 -11.25 -10.47
C ALA A 86 -0.89 -9.81 -10.98
N ALA A 87 -0.66 -8.81 -10.11
CA ALA A 87 -0.69 -7.41 -10.48
C ALA A 87 0.33 -7.09 -11.58
N PRO A 88 0.05 -6.14 -12.48
CA PRO A 88 1.08 -5.57 -13.32
C PRO A 88 2.09 -4.76 -12.50
N GLU A 89 3.32 -4.69 -12.97
CA GLU A 89 4.36 -3.87 -12.33
C GLU A 89 4.10 -2.39 -12.57
N TYR A 90 4.27 -1.59 -11.52
CA TYR A 90 4.30 -0.15 -11.61
C TYR A 90 5.70 0.28 -12.07
N LYS A 91 5.80 0.77 -13.31
CA LYS A 91 7.09 1.09 -13.94
C LYS A 91 7.40 2.58 -14.01
N ASP A 92 6.38 3.43 -14.12
CA ASP A 92 6.57 4.86 -14.42
C ASP A 92 5.41 5.72 -13.87
N PRO A 93 5.69 6.74 -13.04
CA PRO A 93 4.70 7.73 -12.60
C PRO A 93 4.06 8.55 -13.74
N GLY A 94 4.68 8.61 -14.91
CA GLY A 94 4.15 9.30 -16.09
C GLY A 94 3.16 8.47 -16.92
N GLN A 95 2.91 7.22 -16.57
CA GLN A 95 2.00 6.31 -17.28
C GLN A 95 0.81 5.91 -16.41
N ALA A 96 -0.27 5.46 -17.06
CA ALA A 96 -1.45 4.96 -16.35
C ALA A 96 -1.05 3.84 -15.40
N ALA A 97 -1.13 4.10 -14.09
CA ALA A 97 -0.80 3.13 -13.06
C ALA A 97 -1.87 2.03 -13.03
N PRO A 98 -1.52 0.76 -13.26
CA PRO A 98 -2.45 -0.34 -13.06
C PRO A 98 -2.68 -0.50 -11.55
N VAL A 99 -3.82 -0.04 -11.07
CA VAL A 99 -4.18 -0.12 -9.64
C VAL A 99 -4.79 -1.49 -9.34
N VAL A 100 -4.17 -2.22 -8.42
CA VAL A 100 -4.75 -3.46 -7.89
C VAL A 100 -5.91 -3.10 -6.96
N VAL A 101 -7.11 -3.47 -7.37
CA VAL A 101 -8.34 -3.20 -6.62
C VAL A 101 -8.75 -4.41 -5.80
N ALA A 102 -9.24 -4.17 -4.59
CA ALA A 102 -9.81 -5.24 -3.78
C ALA A 102 -11.13 -5.73 -4.41
N PRO A 103 -11.42 -7.04 -4.40
CA PRO A 103 -12.71 -7.52 -4.85
C PRO A 103 -13.81 -6.93 -3.98
N ARG A 104 -14.68 -6.11 -4.59
CA ARG A 104 -15.86 -5.57 -3.90
C ARG A 104 -16.85 -6.71 -3.70
N HIS A 105 -16.93 -7.24 -2.48
CA HIS A 105 -18.02 -8.13 -2.10
C HIS A 105 -19.31 -7.30 -2.10
N ARG A 106 -20.25 -7.70 -2.96
CA ARG A 106 -21.57 -7.09 -3.12
C ARG A 106 -22.54 -7.61 -2.05
#